data_AF-A0A6P0Y4K8-F1
#
_entry.id   AF-A0A6P0Y4K8-F1
#
_cell.length_a   1.000
_cell.length_b   1.000
_cell.length_c   1.000
_cell.angle_alpha   90.00
_cell.angle_beta   90.00
_cell.angle_gamma   90.00
#
_symmetry.space_group_name_H-M   'P 1'
#
loop_
_entity.id
_entity.type
_entity.pdbx_description
1 polymer ?
#
loop_
_entity_poly.entity_id
_entity_poly.type
_entity_poly.pdbx_seq_one_letter_code
_entity_poly.pdbx_strand_id
1 'polypeptide(L)'
;MQEAVSTPTQAVDGKILPAITAANQLGIHAIASASIAQAKNLVQLPQNIIHGLGENLKTDAVRALQFTRSVPGLSSALVGMKSPNHVAENLALTSIPPLDAADFDQLGVRE
;
A
#
# COMPACT_ATOMS: atom_id res chain seq x y z
N MET A 1 0.36 5.57 7.48
CA MET A 1 1.13 4.68 6.56
C MET A 1 2.00 5.51 5.64
N GLN A 2 1.47 6.62 5.12
CA GLN A 2 2.25 7.60 4.38
C GLN A 2 3.54 8.00 5.12
N GLU A 3 3.45 8.24 6.44
CA GLU A 3 4.60 8.62 7.27
C GLU A 3 5.71 7.54 7.29
N ALA A 4 5.34 6.26 7.23
CA ALA A 4 6.31 5.17 7.20
C ALA A 4 7.14 5.15 5.90
N VAL A 5 6.59 5.73 4.82
CA VAL A 5 7.20 5.79 3.49
C VAL A 5 7.94 7.11 3.29
N SER A 6 7.41 8.23 3.79
CA SER A 6 7.94 9.57 3.49
C SER A 6 8.64 10.25 4.67
N THR A 7 8.23 10.02 5.92
CA THR A 7 8.75 10.77 7.07
C THR A 7 10.04 10.15 7.62
N PRO A 8 11.18 10.86 7.58
CA PRO A 8 12.42 10.36 8.14
C PRO A 8 12.33 10.30 9.66
N THR A 9 12.41 9.10 10.23
CA THR A 9 12.28 8.88 11.69
C THR A 9 13.28 7.87 12.24
N GLN A 10 13.92 7.08 11.39
CA GLN A 10 14.78 5.96 11.80
C GLN A 10 16.24 6.26 11.54
N ALA A 11 17.10 6.15 12.56
CA ALA A 11 18.55 6.34 12.41
C ALA A 11 19.22 5.05 11.94
N VAL A 12 19.79 5.05 10.73
CA VAL A 12 20.53 3.92 10.14
C VAL A 12 21.77 4.47 9.43
N ASP A 13 22.95 3.95 9.75
CA ASP A 13 24.24 4.32 9.14
C ASP A 13 24.50 5.84 9.09
N GLY A 14 24.16 6.54 10.18
CA GLY A 14 24.34 8.00 10.28
C GLY A 14 23.35 8.84 9.47
N LYS A 15 22.32 8.24 8.87
CA LYS A 15 21.21 8.92 8.18
C LYS A 15 19.90 8.73 8.94
N ILE A 16 19.01 9.72 8.84
CA ILE A 16 17.62 9.56 9.28
C ILE A 16 16.79 9.21 8.04
N LEU A 17 16.15 8.04 8.05
CA LEU A 17 15.42 7.45 6.92
C LEU A 17 13.95 7.22 7.28
N PRO A 18 13.05 7.18 6.28
CA PRO A 18 11.71 6.64 6.47
C PRO A 18 11.76 5.17 6.92
N ALA A 19 10.73 4.75 7.67
CA ALA A 19 10.71 3.43 8.30
C ALA A 19 10.81 2.28 7.30
N ILE A 20 10.11 2.35 6.16
CA ILE A 20 10.18 1.32 5.12
C ILE A 20 11.57 1.28 4.48
N THR A 21 12.16 2.43 4.17
CA THR A 21 13.52 2.52 3.61
C THR A 21 14.56 1.94 4.57
N ALA A 22 14.49 2.28 5.85
CA ALA A 22 15.36 1.75 6.89
C ALA A 22 15.24 0.22 7.01
N ALA A 23 14.02 -0.31 7.03
CA ALA A 23 13.77 -1.75 7.09
C ALA A 23 14.44 -2.49 5.92
N ASN A 24 14.27 -1.98 4.70
CA ASN A 24 14.89 -2.58 3.50
C ASN A 24 16.43 -2.55 3.58
N GLN A 25 17.03 -1.43 4.01
CA GLN A 25 18.48 -1.31 4.16
C GLN A 25 19.05 -2.31 5.19
N LEU A 26 18.27 -2.65 6.22
CA LEU A 26 18.64 -3.62 7.25
C LEU A 26 18.30 -5.07 6.90
N GLY A 27 17.75 -5.34 5.70
CA GLY A 27 17.31 -6.69 5.31
C GLY A 27 16.06 -7.17 6.05
N ILE A 28 15.23 -6.26 6.56
CA ILE A 28 14.01 -6.53 7.30
C ILE A 28 12.80 -6.41 6.35
N HIS A 29 11.99 -7.46 6.30
CA HIS A 29 10.75 -7.47 5.53
C HIS A 29 9.61 -6.80 6.30
N ALA A 30 9.16 -5.64 5.82
CA ALA A 30 8.02 -4.92 6.38
C ALA A 30 6.69 -5.50 5.87
N ILE A 31 5.74 -5.71 6.79
CA ILE A 31 4.37 -6.13 6.48
C ILE A 31 3.41 -5.08 7.02
N ALA A 32 2.51 -4.59 6.17
CA ALA A 32 1.50 -3.61 6.57
C ALA A 32 0.31 -4.30 7.23
N SER A 33 -0.16 -3.78 8.35
CA SER A 33 -1.46 -4.09 8.92
C SER A 33 -2.48 -2.98 8.59
N ALA A 34 -3.76 -3.25 8.83
CA ALA A 34 -4.84 -2.30 8.59
C ALA A 34 -4.83 -1.71 7.16
N SER A 35 -4.53 -2.54 6.15
CA SER A 35 -4.26 -2.13 4.77
C SER A 35 -5.41 -1.45 4.02
N ILE A 36 -6.59 -1.40 4.63
CA ILE A 36 -7.77 -0.67 4.12
C ILE A 36 -8.33 0.29 5.16
N ALA A 37 -7.53 0.72 6.13
CA ALA A 37 -7.91 1.58 7.25
C ALA A 37 -9.16 1.10 8.02
N GLN A 38 -9.31 -0.23 8.20
CA GLN A 38 -10.51 -0.85 8.80
C GLN A 38 -11.81 -0.49 8.05
N ALA A 39 -11.72 -0.33 6.73
CA ALA A 39 -12.80 0.13 5.84
C ALA A 39 -13.29 1.57 6.11
N LYS A 40 -12.56 2.35 6.92
CA LYS A 40 -12.83 3.77 7.09
C LYS A 40 -12.38 4.49 5.81
N ASN A 41 -13.22 5.36 5.28
CA ASN A 41 -12.92 6.24 4.14
C ASN A 41 -12.66 5.52 2.79
N LEU A 42 -13.13 4.29 2.60
CA LEU A 42 -13.01 3.60 1.30
C LEU A 42 -13.58 4.44 0.14
N VAL A 43 -14.72 5.12 0.36
CA VAL A 43 -15.44 5.90 -0.65
C VAL A 43 -14.76 7.23 -1.02
N GLN A 44 -13.58 7.54 -0.46
CA GLN A 44 -12.94 8.85 -0.60
C GLN A 44 -11.56 8.82 -1.28
N LEU A 45 -11.21 7.75 -2.00
CA LEU A 45 -9.96 7.73 -2.76
C LEU A 45 -9.96 8.83 -3.84
N PRO A 46 -8.93 9.70 -3.88
CA PRO A 46 -8.76 10.69 -4.93
C PRO A 46 -8.80 10.07 -6.34
N GLN A 47 -9.42 10.76 -7.31
CA GLN A 47 -9.58 10.24 -8.67
C GLN A 47 -8.25 9.93 -9.37
N ASN A 48 -7.20 10.72 -9.13
CA ASN A 48 -5.87 10.46 -9.68
C ASN A 48 -5.32 9.12 -9.18
N ILE A 49 -5.56 8.77 -7.91
CA ILE A 49 -5.14 7.49 -7.35
C ILE A 49 -5.95 6.35 -7.98
N ILE A 50 -7.28 6.51 -8.11
CA ILE A 50 -8.12 5.49 -8.76
C ILE A 50 -7.64 5.20 -10.19
N HIS A 51 -7.34 6.25 -10.96
CA HIS A 51 -6.85 6.11 -12.33
C HIS A 51 -5.47 5.42 -12.38
N GLY A 52 -4.53 5.82 -11.52
CA GLY A 52 -3.20 5.21 -11.46
C GLY A 52 -3.19 3.76 -10.98
N LEU A 53 -4.17 3.34 -10.17
CA LEU A 53 -4.32 1.94 -9.74
C LEU A 53 -4.98 1.03 -10.82
N GLY A 54 -5.54 1.63 -11.87
CA GLY A 54 -6.25 0.94 -12.93
C GLY A 54 -7.76 0.89 -12.70
N GLU A 55 -8.52 1.17 -13.77
CA GLU A 55 -9.99 1.28 -13.73
C GLU A 55 -10.70 -0.06 -13.57
N ASN A 56 -9.99 -1.17 -13.79
CA ASN A 56 -10.53 -2.53 -13.72
C ASN A 56 -10.80 -3.01 -12.28
N LEU A 57 -10.34 -2.28 -11.26
CA LEU A 57 -10.60 -2.60 -9.86
C LEU A 57 -12.02 -2.19 -9.49
N LYS A 58 -12.85 -3.17 -9.10
CA LYS A 58 -14.30 -3.00 -8.98
C LYS A 58 -14.76 -2.23 -7.75
N THR A 59 -14.04 -2.37 -6.63
CA THR A 59 -14.44 -1.79 -5.35
C THR A 59 -13.32 -0.97 -4.72
N ASP A 60 -13.71 -0.01 -3.90
CA ASP A 60 -12.74 0.81 -3.17
C ASP A 60 -11.92 0.01 -2.15
N ALA A 61 -12.48 -1.07 -1.61
CA ALA A 61 -11.74 -1.99 -0.74
C ALA A 61 -10.57 -2.63 -1.49
N VAL A 62 -10.82 -3.09 -2.71
CA VAL A 62 -9.78 -3.65 -3.60
C VAL A 62 -8.77 -2.58 -4.00
N ARG A 63 -9.22 -1.36 -4.34
CA ARG A 63 -8.33 -0.24 -4.66
C ARG A 63 -7.42 0.13 -3.50
N ALA A 64 -7.97 0.27 -2.29
CA ALA A 64 -7.20 0.58 -1.09
C ALA A 64 -6.18 -0.52 -0.76
N LEU A 65 -6.56 -1.79 -0.93
CA LEU A 65 -5.65 -2.91 -0.74
C LEU A 65 -4.54 -2.94 -1.79
N GLN A 66 -4.89 -2.70 -3.07
CA GLN A 66 -3.92 -2.61 -4.17
C GLN A 66 -2.92 -1.48 -3.95
N PHE A 67 -3.41 -0.31 -3.52
CA PHE A 67 -2.56 0.81 -3.12
C PHE A 67 -1.57 0.40 -2.04
N THR A 68 -2.06 -0.15 -0.92
CA THR A 68 -1.20 -0.52 0.21
C THR A 68 -0.15 -1.57 -0.19
N ARG A 69 -0.53 -2.62 -0.92
CA ARG A 69 0.42 -3.67 -1.33
C ARG A 69 1.39 -3.23 -2.42
N SER A 70 1.18 -2.06 -3.02
CA SER A 70 2.07 -1.46 -4.02
C SER A 70 3.05 -0.46 -3.43
N VAL A 71 3.01 -0.23 -2.11
CA VAL A 71 4.00 0.63 -1.43
C VAL A 71 5.41 0.07 -1.66
N PRO A 72 6.33 0.83 -2.27
CA PRO A 72 7.68 0.36 -2.55
C PRO A 72 8.42 -0.05 -1.28
N GLY A 73 9.05 -1.22 -1.31
CA GLY A 73 9.78 -1.78 -0.16
C GLY A 73 8.89 -2.48 0.88
N LEU A 74 7.56 -2.50 0.70
CA LEU A 74 6.68 -3.33 1.50
C LEU A 74 6.65 -4.76 0.95
N SER A 75 6.71 -5.75 1.84
CA SER A 75 6.68 -7.16 1.43
C SER A 75 5.25 -7.69 1.27
N SER A 76 4.32 -7.26 2.11
CA SER A 76 2.91 -7.69 2.04
C SER A 76 1.97 -6.73 2.78
N ALA A 77 0.69 -6.82 2.45
CA ALA A 77 -0.42 -6.07 3.04
C ALA A 77 -1.46 -7.04 3.65
N LEU A 78 -1.69 -6.95 4.95
CA LEU A 78 -2.63 -7.79 5.67
C LEU A 78 -4.02 -7.16 5.72
N VAL A 79 -5.01 -7.91 5.24
CA VAL A 79 -6.43 -7.55 5.32
C VAL A 79 -7.21 -8.65 6.04
N GLY A 80 -7.94 -8.24 7.08
CA GLY A 80 -8.87 -9.12 7.80
C GLY A 80 -10.25 -9.10 7.15
N MET A 81 -10.91 -10.25 7.08
CA MET A 81 -12.19 -10.43 6.38
C MET A 81 -13.14 -11.26 7.24
N LYS A 82 -14.43 -10.88 7.26
CA LYS A 82 -15.50 -11.60 7.99
C LYS A 82 -16.50 -12.32 7.06
N SER A 83 -16.33 -12.17 5.74
CA SER A 83 -17.24 -12.71 4.72
C SER A 83 -16.44 -13.42 3.63
N PRO A 84 -16.84 -14.63 3.20
CA PRO A 84 -16.24 -15.30 2.05
C PRO A 84 -16.27 -14.46 0.77
N ASN A 85 -17.29 -13.62 0.58
CA ASN A 85 -17.37 -12.73 -0.58
C ASN A 85 -16.23 -11.71 -0.60
N HIS A 86 -15.85 -11.16 0.56
CA HIS A 86 -14.70 -10.25 0.65
C HIS A 86 -13.37 -10.98 0.40
N VAL A 87 -13.28 -12.27 0.75
CA VAL A 87 -12.12 -13.10 0.42
C VAL A 87 -12.01 -13.26 -1.10
N ALA A 88 -13.10 -13.67 -1.76
CA ALA A 88 -13.13 -13.82 -3.21
C ALA A 88 -12.80 -12.50 -3.94
N GLU A 89 -13.35 -11.39 -3.46
CA GLU A 89 -13.07 -10.05 -4.00
C GLU A 89 -11.59 -9.66 -3.87
N ASN A 90 -11.00 -9.79 -2.68
CA ASN A 90 -9.59 -9.45 -2.46
C ASN A 90 -8.63 -10.40 -3.19
N LEU A 91 -8.99 -11.68 -3.33
CA LEU A 91 -8.20 -12.66 -4.08
C LEU A 91 -8.07 -12.32 -5.57
N ALA A 92 -8.96 -11.50 -6.15
CA ALA A 92 -8.80 -11.03 -7.52
C ALA A 92 -7.48 -10.28 -7.73
N LEU A 93 -6.94 -9.62 -6.69
CA LEU A 93 -5.63 -8.96 -6.73
C LEU A 93 -4.46 -9.93 -6.83
N THR A 94 -4.65 -11.24 -6.68
CA THR A 94 -3.56 -12.21 -6.91
C THR A 94 -3.22 -12.33 -8.39
N SER A 95 -4.16 -11.98 -9.28
CA SER A 95 -3.97 -11.95 -10.73
C SER A 95 -3.50 -10.59 -11.26
N ILE A 96 -3.33 -9.60 -10.38
CA ILE A 96 -2.92 -8.24 -10.72
C ILE A 96 -1.60 -7.96 -9.99
N PRO A 97 -0.50 -7.64 -10.68
CA PRO A 97 0.75 -7.30 -10.01
C PRO A 97 0.57 -6.02 -9.18
N PRO A 98 1.30 -5.86 -8.05
CA PRO A 98 1.48 -4.54 -7.43
C PRO A 98 2.09 -3.57 -8.44
N LEU A 99 1.84 -2.27 -8.27
CA LEU A 99 2.53 -1.24 -9.05
C LEU A 99 4.02 -1.31 -8.75
N ASP A 100 4.85 -0.99 -9.75
CA ASP A 100 6.26 -0.76 -9.50
C ASP A 100 6.49 0.60 -8.80
N ALA A 101 7.73 0.88 -8.42
CA ALA A 101 8.04 2.11 -7.70
C ALA A 101 7.81 3.38 -8.53
N ALA A 102 7.99 3.34 -9.85
CA ALA A 102 7.81 4.49 -10.72
C ALA A 102 6.32 4.83 -10.89
N ASP A 103 5.49 3.80 -11.09
CA ASP A 103 4.03 3.95 -11.18
C ASP A 103 3.44 4.38 -9.84
N PHE A 104 3.94 3.83 -8.73
CA PHE A 104 3.49 4.24 -7.40
C PHE A 104 3.84 5.71 -7.09
N ASP A 105 5.01 6.18 -7.52
CA ASP A 105 5.43 7.57 -7.29
C ASP A 105 4.54 8.57 -8.03
N GLN A 106 4.00 8.20 -9.21
CA GLN A 106 3.04 9.01 -9.96
C GLN A 106 1.70 9.21 -9.22
N LEU A 107 1.41 8.42 -8.18
CA LEU A 107 0.21 8.61 -7.36
C LEU A 107 0.28 9.85 -6.45
N GLY A 108 1.46 10.49 -6.32
CA GLY A 108 1.64 11.74 -5.58
C GLY A 108 1.63 11.59 -4.05
N VAL A 109 2.01 10.42 -3.54
CA VAL A 109 1.96 10.09 -2.09
C VAL A 109 3.21 10.56 -1.33
N ARG A 110 4.30 10.86 -2.06
CA ARG A 110 5.62 11.21 -1.50
C ARG A 110 5.86 12.71 -1.30
N GLU A 111 4.90 13.57 -1.65
CA GLU A 111 4.98 15.02 -1.40
C GLU A 111 4.39 15.42 -0.04
#